data_AF-A0A6A4KPC1-F1
#
_entry.id   AF-A0A6A4KPC1-F1
#
_cell.length_a   1.000
_cell.length_b   1.000
_cell.length_c   1.000
_cell.angle_alpha   90.00
_cell.angle_beta   90.00
_cell.angle_gamma   90.00
#
_symmetry.space_group_name_H-M   'P 1'
#
loop_
_entity.id
_entity.type
_entity.pdbx_description
1 polymer ?
#
loop_
_entity_poly.entity_id
_entity_poly.type
_entity_poly.pdbx_seq_one_letter_code
_entity_poly.pdbx_strand_id
1 'polypeptide(L)'
;MVGGRRREKDAYKFKQKVSVYDKFGKPILSATDSSNPWWALLEGAVKKANGKIGKPEIFPAATDARYFRERGLPAIGFSPMANTPILLHDHNEFLSKDEYLKGIDIYESIISAYASYIGDTKDGASREEL
;
A
#
# COMPACT_ATOMS: atom_id res chain seq x y z
N MET A 1 32.67 -49.74 -11.64
CA MET A 1 31.74 -49.09 -10.70
C MET A 1 32.09 -47.62 -10.61
N VAL A 2 31.33 -46.74 -11.27
CA VAL A 2 31.59 -45.28 -11.28
C VAL A 2 30.73 -44.65 -10.19
N GLY A 3 31.36 -44.26 -9.08
CA GLY A 3 30.71 -43.54 -7.98
C GLY A 3 30.45 -42.09 -8.37
N GLY A 4 29.21 -41.79 -8.79
CA GLY A 4 28.76 -40.43 -9.05
C GLY A 4 28.64 -39.62 -7.76
N ARG A 5 29.52 -38.63 -7.58
CA ARG A 5 29.38 -37.60 -6.53
C ARG A 5 28.20 -36.69 -6.91
N ARG A 6 27.08 -36.81 -6.20
CA ARG A 6 25.97 -35.83 -6.24
C ARG A 6 26.52 -34.48 -5.77
N ARG A 7 26.51 -33.48 -6.65
CA ARG A 7 26.68 -32.08 -6.24
C ARG A 7 25.37 -31.64 -5.61
N GLU A 8 25.38 -31.46 -4.30
CA GLU A 8 24.33 -30.79 -3.55
C GLU A 8 24.26 -29.33 -4.06
N LYS A 9 23.09 -28.91 -4.54
CA LYS A 9 22.87 -27.53 -4.97
C LYS A 9 22.56 -26.73 -3.72
N ASP A 10 23.53 -25.97 -3.22
CA ASP A 10 23.31 -25.01 -2.15
C ASP A 10 22.35 -23.92 -2.64
N ALA A 11 21.07 -24.05 -2.27
CA ALA A 11 20.06 -23.04 -2.52
C ALA A 11 20.23 -21.91 -1.50
N TYR A 12 20.77 -20.78 -1.94
CA TYR A 12 20.82 -19.57 -1.11
C TYR A 12 19.38 -19.12 -0.78
N LYS A 13 19.06 -19.07 0.52
CA LYS A 13 17.79 -18.51 1.01
C LYS A 13 17.95 -17.00 1.23
N PHE A 14 17.11 -16.21 0.58
CA PHE A 14 16.98 -14.79 0.87
C PHE A 14 16.54 -14.60 2.33
N LYS A 15 17.34 -13.88 3.11
CA LYS A 15 16.96 -13.45 4.46
C LYS A 15 16.55 -11.99 4.39
N GLN A 16 15.26 -11.71 4.56
CA GLN A 16 14.76 -10.36 4.72
C GLN A 16 15.39 -9.74 5.97
N LYS A 17 16.20 -8.68 5.81
CA LYS A 17 16.90 -7.99 6.90
C LYS A 17 16.10 -6.83 7.52
N VAL A 18 14.87 -6.61 7.06
CA VAL A 18 14.04 -5.47 7.48
C VAL A 18 13.13 -5.89 8.63
N SER A 19 13.07 -5.07 9.68
CA SER A 19 12.19 -5.29 10.84
C SER A 19 10.73 -5.38 10.39
N VAL A 20 9.97 -6.29 11.00
CA VAL A 20 8.50 -6.36 10.87
C VAL A 20 7.77 -5.43 11.85
N TYR A 21 8.53 -4.70 12.67
CA TYR A 21 8.05 -3.72 13.63
C TYR A 21 8.57 -2.33 13.33
N ASP A 22 7.76 -1.32 13.64
CA ASP A 22 8.14 0.09 13.59
C ASP A 22 9.07 0.50 14.76
N LYS A 23 9.45 1.78 14.83
CA LYS A 23 10.32 2.31 15.89
C LYS A 23 9.71 2.26 17.30
N PHE A 24 8.42 1.96 17.40
CA PHE A 24 7.65 1.88 18.65
C PHE A 24 7.29 0.43 19.02
N GLY A 25 7.77 -0.56 18.27
CA GLY A 25 7.50 -1.98 18.51
C GLY A 25 6.11 -2.45 18.02
N LYS A 26 5.40 -1.65 17.23
CA LYS A 26 4.11 -2.03 16.62
C LYS A 26 4.32 -2.67 15.25
N PRO A 27 3.39 -3.50 14.76
CA PRO A 27 3.47 -4.08 13.41
C PRO A 27 3.65 -3.00 12.34
N ILE A 28 4.62 -3.20 11.43
CA ILE A 28 4.95 -2.19 10.40
C ILE A 28 3.92 -2.15 9.25
N LEU A 29 3.18 -3.23 9.03
CA LEU A 29 2.18 -3.31 7.96
C LEU A 29 0.90 -2.60 8.38
N SER A 30 0.39 -1.74 7.50
CA SER A 30 -0.91 -1.11 7.68
C SER A 30 -2.01 -2.15 7.44
N ALA A 31 -2.93 -2.29 8.40
CA ALA A 31 -4.05 -3.22 8.27
C ALA A 31 -4.94 -2.84 7.08
N THR A 32 -5.39 -3.85 6.34
CA THR A 32 -6.26 -3.72 5.16
C THR A 32 -7.59 -4.44 5.40
N ASP A 33 -8.13 -4.25 6.60
CA ASP A 33 -9.42 -4.77 7.05
C ASP A 33 -10.21 -3.65 7.74
N SER A 34 -11.40 -3.98 8.25
CA SER A 34 -12.31 -3.02 8.87
C SER A 34 -11.79 -2.39 10.18
N SER A 35 -10.69 -2.89 10.75
CA SER A 35 -10.06 -2.25 11.92
C SER A 35 -9.33 -0.95 11.56
N ASN A 36 -9.03 -0.73 10.28
CA ASN A 36 -8.38 0.47 9.80
C ASN A 36 -9.38 1.39 9.07
N PRO A 37 -9.79 2.52 9.66
CA PRO A 37 -10.75 3.43 9.04
C PRO A 37 -10.23 3.99 7.70
N TRP A 38 -8.92 4.20 7.55
CA TRP A 38 -8.33 4.66 6.30
C TRP A 38 -8.49 3.64 5.17
N TRP A 39 -8.42 2.35 5.49
CA TRP A 39 -8.68 1.29 4.52
C TRP A 39 -10.15 1.28 4.10
N ALA A 40 -11.08 1.33 5.06
CA ALA A 40 -12.51 1.35 4.76
C ALA A 40 -12.92 2.57 3.90
N LEU A 41 -12.37 3.75 4.20
CA LEU A 41 -12.60 4.97 3.41
C LEU A 41 -12.05 4.83 1.98
N LEU A 42 -10.83 4.31 1.83
CA LEU A 42 -10.24 4.03 0.52
C LEU A 42 -11.16 3.10 -0.27
N GLU A 43 -11.61 2.02 0.36
CA GLU A 43 -12.45 1.03 -0.29
C GLU A 43 -13.77 1.60 -0.77
N GLY A 44 -14.44 2.35 0.10
CA GLY A 44 -15.70 3.01 -0.21
C GLY A 44 -15.55 4.03 -1.34
N ALA A 45 -14.50 4.86 -1.30
CA ALA A 45 -14.25 5.89 -2.30
C ALA A 45 -13.94 5.32 -3.68
N VAL A 46 -13.06 4.30 -3.77
CA VAL A 46 -12.75 3.66 -5.05
C VAL A 46 -14.00 3.01 -5.65
N LYS A 47 -14.82 2.34 -4.83
CA LYS A 47 -16.10 1.74 -5.30
C LYS A 47 -17.09 2.81 -5.77
N LYS A 48 -17.19 3.94 -5.06
CA LYS A 48 -18.06 5.07 -5.42
C LYS A 48 -17.70 5.67 -6.78
N ALA A 49 -16.41 5.72 -7.12
CA ALA A 49 -15.91 6.19 -8.41
C ALA A 49 -15.85 5.09 -9.50
N ASN A 50 -16.62 4.00 -9.35
CA ASN A 50 -16.64 2.85 -10.28
C ASN A 50 -15.24 2.25 -10.56
N GLY A 51 -14.32 2.40 -9.60
CA GLY A 51 -13.02 1.77 -9.58
C GLY A 51 -13.07 0.32 -9.11
N LYS A 52 -11.94 -0.38 -9.24
CA LYS A 52 -11.77 -1.76 -8.75
C LYS A 52 -10.62 -1.78 -7.75
N ILE A 53 -10.77 -2.59 -6.72
CA ILE A 53 -9.73 -2.84 -5.73
C ILE A 53 -9.27 -4.27 -5.90
N GLY A 54 -7.97 -4.43 -6.16
CA GLY A 54 -7.34 -5.74 -6.18
C GLY A 54 -7.15 -6.30 -4.78
N LYS A 55 -6.67 -7.54 -4.69
CA LYS A 55 -6.24 -8.11 -3.42
C LYS A 55 -5.10 -7.26 -2.85
N PRO A 56 -5.10 -6.89 -1.56
CA PRO A 56 -3.97 -6.23 -0.93
C PRO A 56 -2.71 -7.09 -1.02
N GLU A 57 -1.60 -6.47 -1.43
CA GLU A 57 -0.31 -7.14 -1.60
C GLU A 57 0.81 -6.37 -0.91
N ILE A 58 1.83 -7.11 -0.47
CA ILE A 58 3.06 -6.50 0.02
C ILE A 58 3.89 -6.13 -1.20
N PHE A 59 4.01 -4.84 -1.47
CA PHE A 59 4.88 -4.35 -2.52
C PHE A 59 6.35 -4.41 -2.05
N PRO A 60 7.21 -5.24 -2.66
CA PRO A 60 8.57 -5.46 -2.18
C PRO A 60 9.53 -4.30 -2.51
N ALA A 61 9.08 -3.29 -3.26
CA ALA A 61 9.92 -2.17 -3.67
C ALA A 61 10.09 -1.12 -2.55
N ALA A 62 11.13 -0.30 -2.70
CA ALA A 62 11.39 0.83 -1.83
C ALA A 62 10.49 2.02 -2.19
N THR A 63 9.32 2.09 -1.56
CA THR A 63 8.41 3.24 -1.66
C THR A 63 8.54 4.14 -0.43
N ASP A 64 8.09 5.39 -0.55
CA ASP A 64 8.10 6.35 0.57
C ASP A 64 7.28 5.89 1.78
N ALA A 65 6.30 5.00 1.56
CA ALA A 65 5.48 4.41 2.61
C ALA A 65 6.31 3.75 3.72
N ARG A 66 7.53 3.29 3.42
CA ARG A 66 8.43 2.72 4.44
C ARG A 66 8.78 3.72 5.54
N TYR A 67 9.00 4.99 5.20
CA TYR A 67 9.39 6.03 6.16
C TYR A 67 8.22 6.44 7.04
N PHE A 68 7.01 6.49 6.49
CA PHE A 68 5.79 6.76 7.26
C PHE A 68 5.49 5.61 8.23
N ARG A 69 5.56 4.36 7.77
CA ARG A 69 5.32 3.17 8.60
C ARG A 69 6.37 3.02 9.70
N GLU A 70 7.64 3.31 9.43
CA GLU A 70 8.68 3.34 10.49
C GLU A 70 8.39 4.36 11.60
N ARG A 71 7.65 5.42 11.29
CA ARG A 71 7.19 6.45 12.25
C ARG A 71 5.82 6.13 12.86
N GLY A 72 5.31 4.90 12.68
CA GLY A 72 4.03 4.46 13.23
C GLY A 72 2.80 5.05 12.53
N LEU A 73 2.96 5.64 11.35
CA LEU A 73 1.84 6.16 10.55
C LEU A 73 1.34 5.10 9.58
N PRO A 74 0.02 4.87 9.47
CA PRO A 74 -0.53 3.99 8.45
C PRO A 74 -0.27 4.59 7.06
N ALA A 75 0.13 3.75 6.12
CA ALA A 75 0.35 4.14 4.73
C ALA A 75 -0.16 3.03 3.81
N ILE A 76 -0.96 3.39 2.80
CA ILE A 76 -1.49 2.47 1.80
C ILE A 76 -1.01 2.94 0.43
N GLY A 77 -0.31 2.07 -0.30
CA GLY A 77 0.04 2.32 -1.68
C GLY A 77 -1.14 1.92 -2.57
N PHE A 78 -1.54 2.81 -3.48
CA PHE A 78 -2.64 2.56 -4.40
C PHE A 78 -2.33 3.24 -5.74
N SER A 79 -2.65 2.56 -6.83
CA SER A 79 -2.54 3.11 -8.18
C SER A 79 -3.74 2.65 -9.01
N PRO A 80 -4.57 3.56 -9.55
CA PRO A 80 -5.78 3.22 -10.30
C PRO A 80 -5.44 2.81 -11.75
N MET A 81 -4.74 1.70 -11.91
CA MET A 81 -4.25 1.20 -13.21
C MET A 81 -4.77 -0.22 -13.49
N ALA A 82 -6.05 -0.45 -13.25
CA ALA A 82 -6.65 -1.80 -13.20
C ALA A 82 -6.53 -2.57 -14.53
N ASN A 83 -6.50 -1.88 -15.67
CA ASN A 83 -6.38 -2.49 -16.99
C ASN A 83 -5.04 -2.20 -17.67
N THR A 84 -3.96 -2.04 -16.88
CA THR A 84 -2.61 -1.76 -17.38
C THR A 84 -1.66 -2.91 -17.06
N PRO A 85 -0.85 -3.40 -18.01
CA PRO A 85 0.18 -4.39 -17.73
C PRO A 85 1.22 -3.84 -16.73
N ILE A 86 1.84 -4.73 -15.95
CA ILE A 86 2.92 -4.34 -15.03
C ILE A 86 4.17 -4.06 -15.87
N LEU A 87 4.48 -2.78 -16.11
CA LEU A 87 5.61 -2.32 -16.92
C LEU A 87 6.54 -1.38 -16.16
N LEU A 88 6.44 -1.33 -14.82
CA LEU A 88 7.27 -0.45 -14.00
C LEU A 88 8.76 -0.74 -14.27
N HIS A 89 9.48 0.26 -14.78
CA HIS A 89 10.89 0.17 -15.19
C HIS A 89 11.19 -0.73 -16.40
N ASP A 90 10.18 -1.08 -17.20
CA ASP A 90 10.37 -1.84 -18.43
C ASP A 90 10.44 -0.91 -19.66
N HIS A 91 10.85 -1.47 -20.81
CA HIS A 91 10.80 -0.76 -22.07
C HIS A 91 9.35 -0.44 -22.46
N ASN A 92 9.12 0.72 -23.09
CA ASN A 92 7.79 1.15 -23.52
C ASN A 92 6.75 1.15 -22.39
N GLU A 93 7.14 1.47 -21.15
CA GLU A 93 6.22 1.74 -20.06
C GLU A 93 5.13 2.74 -20.51
N PHE A 94 3.86 2.37 -20.35
CA PHE A 94 2.74 3.19 -20.79
C PHE A 94 1.55 3.06 -19.83
N LEU A 95 0.67 4.05 -19.90
CA LEU A 95 -0.64 4.05 -19.29
C LEU A 95 -1.64 4.54 -20.34
N SER A 96 -2.81 3.91 -20.44
CA SER A 96 -3.84 4.38 -21.36
C SER A 96 -4.41 5.71 -20.87
N LYS A 97 -4.80 6.58 -21.81
CA LYS A 97 -5.45 7.86 -21.49
C LYS A 97 -6.71 7.64 -20.63
N ASP A 98 -7.49 6.62 -20.95
CA ASP A 98 -8.75 6.34 -20.26
C ASP A 98 -8.51 5.86 -18.81
N GLU A 99 -7.50 5.03 -18.57
CA GLU A 99 -7.12 4.64 -17.19
C GLU A 99 -6.56 5.84 -16.42
N TYR A 100 -5.77 6.71 -17.06
CA TYR A 100 -5.28 7.94 -16.44
C TYR A 100 -6.42 8.87 -16.01
N LEU A 101 -7.37 9.16 -16.90
CA LEU A 101 -8.52 10.02 -16.60
C LEU A 101 -9.43 9.39 -15.54
N LYS A 102 -9.70 8.08 -15.64
CA LYS A 102 -10.44 7.36 -14.58
C LYS A 102 -9.72 7.41 -13.24
N GLY A 103 -8.39 7.39 -13.24
CA GLY A 103 -7.59 7.54 -12.05
C GLY A 103 -7.80 8.88 -11.34
N ILE A 104 -8.00 9.96 -12.10
CA ILE A 104 -8.31 11.29 -11.54
C ILE A 104 -9.63 11.23 -10.77
N ASP A 105 -10.71 10.74 -11.38
CA ASP A 105 -12.03 10.63 -10.72
C ASP A 105 -11.97 9.79 -9.43
N ILE A 106 -11.19 8.70 -9.45
CA ILE A 106 -10.97 7.86 -8.28
C ILE A 106 -10.24 8.64 -7.17
N TYR A 107 -9.17 9.35 -7.49
CA TYR A 107 -8.44 10.15 -6.50
C TYR A 107 -9.26 11.31 -5.95
N GLU A 108 -10.07 11.99 -6.78
CA GLU A 108 -10.99 13.02 -6.31
C GLU A 108 -11.96 12.46 -5.26
N SER A 109 -12.51 11.27 -5.52
CA SER A 109 -13.37 10.58 -4.55
C SER A 109 -12.62 10.18 -3.27
N ILE A 110 -11.38 9.69 -3.37
CA ILE A 110 -10.56 9.30 -2.21
C ILE A 110 -10.24 10.52 -1.35
N ILE A 111 -9.71 11.58 -1.96
CA ILE A 111 -9.34 12.82 -1.27
C ILE A 111 -10.56 13.43 -0.59
N SER A 112 -11.71 13.47 -1.28
CA SER A 112 -12.97 13.95 -0.71
C SER A 112 -13.41 13.14 0.50
N ALA A 113 -13.32 11.80 0.43
CA ALA A 113 -13.68 10.93 1.55
C ALA A 113 -12.74 11.10 2.75
N TYR A 114 -11.43 11.24 2.50
CA TYR A 114 -10.44 11.42 3.56
C TYR A 114 -10.56 12.79 4.22
N ALA A 115 -10.73 13.85 3.43
CA ALA A 115 -10.85 15.22 3.94
C ALA A 115 -12.16 15.45 4.72
N SER A 116 -13.20 14.68 4.41
CA SER A 116 -14.49 14.75 5.12
C SER A 116 -14.57 13.82 6.34
N TYR A 117 -13.54 13.02 6.59
CA TYR A 117 -13.54 12.08 7.70
C TYR A 117 -13.36 12.79 9.03
N ILE A 118 -14.43 12.81 9.82
CA ILE A 118 -14.41 13.21 11.23
C ILE A 118 -14.28 11.92 12.02
N GLY A 119 -13.04 11.55 12.39
CA GLY A 119 -12.81 10.34 13.19
C GLY A 119 -13.44 10.44 14.58
N ASP A 120 -13.46 9.33 15.32
CA ASP A 120 -13.76 9.34 16.74
C ASP A 120 -12.70 10.18 17.46
N THR A 121 -13.02 11.44 17.73
CA THR A 121 -12.15 12.39 18.41
C THR A 121 -11.82 11.86 19.80
N LYS A 122 -10.64 11.27 19.98
CA LYS A 122 -9.94 11.29 21.27
C LYS A 122 -9.22 12.61 21.53
N ASP A 123 -9.31 13.56 20.59
CA ASP A 123 -8.65 14.87 20.65
C ASP A 123 -9.60 15.99 21.11
N GLY A 124 -10.47 15.69 22.08
CA GLY A 124 -11.31 16.71 22.75
C GLY A 124 -10.55 17.54 23.80
N ALA A 125 -9.22 17.55 23.82
CA ALA A 125 -8.44 18.12 24.92
C ALA A 125 -7.34 19.13 24.52
N SER A 126 -7.32 19.65 23.29
CA SER A 126 -6.28 20.60 22.87
C SER A 126 -6.76 21.75 21.97
N ARG A 127 -8.06 22.09 22.01
CA ARG A 127 -8.61 23.26 21.31
C ARG A 127 -9.16 24.34 22.23
N GLU A 128 -8.57 24.46 23.42
CA GLU A 128 -8.67 25.64 24.28
C GLU A 128 -7.27 26.25 24.37
N GLU A 129 -6.90 27.06 23.39
CA GLU A 129 -5.95 28.17 23.46
C GLU A 129 -5.73 28.70 22.04
N LEU A 130 -6.54 29.72 21.68
CA LEU A 130 -6.20 30.91 20.89
C LEU A 130 -7.46 31.77 20.71
#